data_AF-A0A1I0R2D9-F1
#
_entry.id   AF-A0A1I0R2D9-F1
#
_cell.length_a   1.000
_cell.length_b   1.000
_cell.length_c   1.000
_cell.angle_alpha   90.00
_cell.angle_beta   90.00
_cell.angle_gamma   90.00
#
_symmetry.space_group_name_H-M   'P 1'
#
loop_
_entity.id
_entity.type
_entity.pdbx_description
1 polymer ?
#
loop_
_entity_poly.entity_id
_entity_poly.type
_entity_poly.pdbx_seq_one_letter_code
_entity_poly.pdbx_strand_id
1 'polypeptide(L)'
;MKNKPDKLNSEYSPYIHEYIDKEAFETAKEKIVGKLHNNKGIGTLSEKTVHAIMKNYYEPNEDNHEVRIEGYVADIYNEQGIIEIQTRQFNKMRAKLSTFLNLYPVTIVYPMPYNKWVLWIDNETGETTKKRKAPKKWSAYDAFFELYKIKEFLKNPNLRMHLVLMDMEEYRLLNGWNVTKKRGSTRFDRIPLEIKQEVMIEQPEDYMQFIPYDIEEQFTSKEFAKAAKISVDTARLVLNILYYVGVVKRVGKNGNSFVYEVTN
;
A
#
# COMPACT_ATOMS: atom_id res chain seq x y z
N MET A 1 -27.78 -32.51 -25.80
CA MET A 1 -27.44 -31.28 -25.07
C MET A 1 -26.62 -31.68 -23.86
N LYS A 2 -25.31 -31.41 -23.85
CA LYS A 2 -24.40 -31.74 -22.74
C LYS A 2 -24.08 -30.43 -22.00
N ASN A 3 -24.55 -30.33 -20.75
CA ASN A 3 -24.33 -29.17 -19.90
C ASN A 3 -22.84 -29.06 -19.53
N LYS A 4 -22.29 -27.85 -19.68
CA LYS A 4 -20.99 -27.45 -19.14
C LYS A 4 -21.09 -27.32 -17.63
N PRO A 5 -20.10 -27.76 -16.84
CA PRO A 5 -20.01 -27.39 -15.44
C PRO A 5 -19.57 -25.93 -15.30
N ASP A 6 -20.25 -25.21 -14.42
CA ASP A 6 -19.95 -23.85 -14.01
C ASP A 6 -18.56 -23.73 -13.39
N LYS A 7 -17.84 -22.68 -13.78
CA LYS A 7 -16.55 -22.30 -13.20
C LYS A 7 -16.78 -21.58 -11.87
N LEU A 8 -16.70 -22.30 -10.75
CA LEU A 8 -16.35 -21.68 -9.46
C LEU A 8 -14.90 -21.18 -9.55
N ASN A 9 -14.68 -19.90 -9.26
CA ASN A 9 -13.36 -19.30 -9.20
C ASN A 9 -13.35 -18.26 -8.06
N SER A 10 -12.27 -18.30 -7.28
CA SER A 10 -11.75 -17.30 -6.33
C SER A 10 -12.20 -17.34 -4.87
N GLU A 11 -11.79 -18.36 -4.14
CA GLU A 11 -11.43 -18.21 -2.73
C GLU A 11 -10.08 -18.91 -2.49
N TYR A 12 -9.36 -18.46 -1.47
CA TYR A 12 -8.05 -18.93 -0.98
C TYR A 12 -6.78 -18.20 -1.48
N SER A 13 -6.32 -17.25 -0.65
CA SER A 13 -4.94 -16.76 -0.56
C SER A 13 -4.64 -16.51 0.93
N PRO A 14 -3.46 -16.94 1.44
CA PRO A 14 -3.28 -17.25 2.86
C PRO A 14 -3.03 -16.00 3.70
N TYR A 15 -3.65 -15.96 4.90
CA TYR A 15 -3.59 -14.91 5.93
C TYR A 15 -4.29 -13.58 5.62
N ILE A 16 -5.50 -13.65 5.05
CA ILE A 16 -6.47 -12.55 5.14
C ILE A 16 -7.05 -12.55 6.56
N HIS A 17 -6.75 -11.54 7.38
CA HIS A 17 -7.59 -11.28 8.56
C HIS A 17 -8.95 -10.80 8.07
N GLU A 18 -9.95 -11.66 8.20
CA GLU A 18 -11.34 -11.43 7.77
C GLU A 18 -12.06 -10.38 8.64
N TYR A 19 -11.46 -9.99 9.77
CA TYR A 19 -11.98 -8.98 10.68
C TYR A 19 -11.12 -7.74 10.68
N ILE A 20 -11.34 -6.93 9.65
CA ILE A 20 -10.98 -5.52 9.68
C ILE A 20 -11.92 -4.83 10.66
N ASP A 21 -11.37 -4.16 11.66
CA ASP A 21 -12.16 -3.43 12.66
C ASP A 21 -12.84 -2.21 12.02
N LYS A 22 -14.02 -2.47 11.46
CA LYS A 22 -14.84 -1.49 10.77
C LYS A 22 -15.28 -0.38 11.71
N GLU A 23 -15.59 -0.70 12.97
CA GLU A 23 -16.08 0.30 13.92
C GLU A 23 -14.98 1.26 14.35
N ALA A 24 -13.78 0.75 14.65
CA ALA A 24 -12.62 1.59 14.94
C ALA A 24 -12.22 2.44 13.74
N PHE A 25 -12.23 1.88 12.53
CA PHE A 25 -11.92 2.62 11.31
C PHE A 25 -12.94 3.74 11.02
N GLU A 26 -14.23 3.45 11.14
CA GLU A 26 -15.28 4.45 10.98
C GLU A 26 -15.17 5.55 12.03
N THR A 27 -14.92 5.20 13.29
CA THR A 27 -14.69 6.16 14.38
C THR A 27 -13.52 7.10 14.08
N ALA A 28 -12.39 6.54 13.64
CA ALA A 28 -11.21 7.33 13.27
C ALA A 28 -11.50 8.26 12.07
N LYS A 29 -12.22 7.74 11.06
CA LYS A 29 -12.64 8.52 9.89
C LYS A 29 -13.55 9.68 10.28
N GLU A 30 -14.59 9.44 11.06
CA GLU A 30 -15.54 10.46 11.50
C GLU A 30 -14.86 11.53 12.35
N LYS A 31 -13.95 11.13 13.25
CA LYS A 31 -13.16 12.07 14.07
C LYS A 31 -12.36 13.04 13.20
N ILE A 32 -11.68 12.54 12.17
CA ILE A 32 -10.84 13.37 11.29
C ILE A 32 -11.68 14.19 10.30
N VAL A 33 -12.65 13.57 9.63
CA VAL A 33 -13.52 14.27 8.66
C VAL A 33 -14.38 15.33 9.37
N GLY A 34 -14.86 15.05 10.58
CA GLY A 34 -15.57 16.03 11.42
C GLY A 34 -14.70 17.22 11.82
N LYS A 35 -13.45 16.97 12.26
CA LYS A 35 -12.47 18.04 12.54
C LYS A 35 -12.17 18.90 11.30
N LEU A 36 -12.08 18.31 10.11
CA LEU A 36 -11.83 19.02 8.85
C LEU A 36 -13.00 19.92 8.43
N HIS A 37 -14.25 19.53 8.72
CA HIS A 37 -15.43 20.36 8.44
C HIS A 37 -15.58 21.57 9.39
N ASN A 38 -15.15 21.45 10.65
CA ASN A 38 -15.25 22.52 11.64
C ASN A 38 -14.24 23.66 11.40
N ASN A 39 -13.11 23.36 10.77
CA ASN A 39 -12.16 24.37 10.30
C ASN A 39 -12.66 24.92 8.96
N LYS A 40 -13.33 26.08 9.00
CA LYS A 40 -13.94 26.77 7.85
C LYS A 40 -13.09 26.69 6.56
N GLY A 41 -13.52 25.85 5.63
CA GLY A 41 -13.05 25.84 4.24
C GLY A 41 -13.02 24.44 3.64
N ILE A 42 -13.78 24.22 2.56
CA ILE A 42 -13.66 23.03 1.67
C ILE A 42 -12.21 22.87 1.13
N GLY A 43 -11.34 23.88 1.30
CA GLY A 43 -9.97 23.97 0.83
C GLY A 43 -8.86 23.34 1.70
N THR A 44 -9.14 22.74 2.87
CA THR A 44 -8.09 22.16 3.76
C THR A 44 -7.95 20.64 3.68
N LEU A 45 -8.33 20.05 2.55
CA LEU A 45 -8.13 18.64 2.27
C LEU A 45 -6.86 18.46 1.42
N SER A 46 -5.91 17.68 1.93
CA SER A 46 -4.62 17.38 1.30
C SER A 46 -4.30 15.90 1.53
N GLU A 47 -3.31 15.33 0.85
CA GLU A 47 -2.86 13.93 1.04
C GLU A 47 -2.77 13.47 2.52
N LYS A 48 -2.64 14.41 3.45
CA LYS A 48 -2.76 14.24 4.90
C LYS A 48 -4.06 13.57 5.37
N THR A 49 -5.18 13.57 4.63
CA THR A 49 -6.44 12.98 5.12
C THR A 49 -6.31 11.47 5.34
N VAL A 50 -5.79 10.72 4.36
CA VAL A 50 -5.47 9.29 4.55
C VAL A 50 -4.52 9.11 5.73
N HIS A 51 -3.44 9.88 5.76
CA HIS A 51 -2.43 9.76 6.81
C HIS A 51 -3.04 10.00 8.20
N ALA A 52 -3.84 11.06 8.39
CA ALA A 52 -4.46 11.40 9.65
C ALA A 52 -5.50 10.36 10.11
N ILE A 53 -6.34 9.86 9.18
CA ILE A 53 -7.31 8.81 9.49
C ILE A 53 -6.59 7.54 9.92
N MET A 54 -5.59 7.10 9.15
CA MET A 54 -4.84 5.90 9.51
C MET A 54 -4.04 6.10 10.79
N LYS A 55 -3.54 7.32 11.07
CA LYS A 55 -2.80 7.62 12.30
C LYS A 55 -3.70 7.46 13.52
N ASN A 56 -4.92 7.98 13.43
CA ASN A 56 -5.87 7.81 14.52
C ASN A 56 -6.44 6.38 14.60
N TYR A 57 -6.53 5.66 13.49
CA TYR A 57 -6.96 4.25 13.48
C TYR A 57 -5.95 3.34 14.18
N TYR A 58 -4.66 3.47 13.85
CA TYR A 58 -3.60 2.66 14.47
C TYR A 58 -3.27 3.09 15.91
N GLU A 59 -3.54 4.35 16.26
CA GLU A 59 -3.36 4.87 17.61
C GLU A 59 -4.43 5.92 17.93
N PRO A 60 -5.50 5.55 18.66
CA PRO A 60 -6.54 6.50 19.04
C PRO A 60 -6.07 7.57 20.02
N ASN A 61 -5.04 7.28 20.84
CA ASN A 61 -4.49 8.22 21.83
C ASN A 61 -3.56 9.24 21.17
N GLU A 62 -3.99 10.50 21.10
CA GLU A 62 -3.22 11.58 20.45
C GLU A 62 -1.90 11.92 21.19
N ASP A 63 -1.75 11.54 22.47
CA ASP A 63 -0.49 11.74 23.21
C ASP A 63 0.67 10.91 22.66
N ASN A 64 0.36 9.82 21.95
CA ASN A 64 1.33 8.95 21.30
C ASN A 64 1.68 9.41 19.87
N HIS A 65 1.11 10.52 19.39
CA HIS A 65 1.32 11.00 18.02
C HIS A 65 2.45 12.03 17.93
N GLU A 66 3.13 12.07 16.78
CA GLU A 66 4.11 13.11 16.46
C GLU A 66 5.24 13.23 17.51
N VAL A 67 5.69 12.09 18.03
CA VAL A 67 6.68 12.01 19.11
C VAL A 67 8.09 12.25 18.56
N ARG A 68 8.85 13.13 19.21
CA ARG A 68 10.26 13.39 18.86
C ARG A 68 11.17 12.28 19.37
N ILE A 69 11.91 11.64 18.47
CA ILE A 69 12.86 10.57 18.76
C ILE A 69 14.11 10.83 17.92
N GLU A 70 15.27 10.96 18.57
CA GLU A 70 16.58 11.10 17.91
C GLU A 70 16.62 12.11 16.74
N GLY A 71 16.04 13.29 16.96
CA GLY A 71 16.03 14.37 15.96
C GLY A 71 15.00 14.21 14.83
N TYR A 72 14.22 13.13 14.81
CA TYR A 72 13.08 12.93 13.92
C TYR A 72 11.76 12.98 14.68
N VAL A 73 10.65 13.13 13.96
CA VAL A 73 9.29 13.06 14.51
C VAL A 73 8.67 11.76 14.01
N ALA A 74 8.41 10.80 14.88
CA ALA A 74 7.67 9.58 14.59
C ALA A 74 6.17 9.89 14.47
N ASP A 75 5.46 9.24 13.54
CA ASP A 75 4.02 9.48 13.41
C ASP A 75 3.28 8.98 14.65
N ILE A 76 3.63 7.78 15.12
CA ILE A 76 3.15 7.15 16.35
C ILE A 76 4.33 6.54 17.10
N TYR A 77 4.32 6.67 18.43
CA TYR A 77 5.19 5.92 19.32
C TYR A 77 4.39 5.40 20.51
N ASN A 78 4.35 4.07 20.66
CA ASN A 78 3.61 3.39 21.73
C ASN A 78 4.36 2.13 22.19
N GLU A 79 3.69 1.28 22.97
CA GLU A 79 4.27 0.06 23.54
C GLU A 79 4.74 -0.96 22.48
N GLN A 80 4.19 -0.91 21.26
CA GLN A 80 4.61 -1.77 20.13
C GLN A 80 5.84 -1.21 19.38
N GLY A 81 6.26 0.03 19.68
CA GLY A 81 7.38 0.70 19.04
C GLY A 81 6.95 1.90 18.21
N ILE A 82 7.63 2.11 17.08
CA ILE A 82 7.37 3.23 16.18
C ILE A 82 6.46 2.77 15.04
N ILE A 83 5.43 3.53 14.71
CA ILE A 83 4.61 3.32 13.51
C ILE A 83 4.73 4.54 12.60
N GLU A 84 5.02 4.29 11.32
CA GLU A 84 5.16 5.30 10.26
C GLU A 84 4.09 5.11 9.19
N ILE A 85 3.25 6.10 8.95
CA ILE A 85 2.19 6.04 7.95
C ILE A 85 2.63 6.77 6.70
N GLN A 86 2.84 5.99 5.64
CA GLN A 86 3.38 6.50 4.39
C GLN A 86 2.46 6.18 3.22
N THR A 87 2.27 7.15 2.33
CA THR A 87 1.42 6.97 1.13
C THR A 87 2.24 6.89 -0.16
N ARG A 88 3.53 7.26 -0.11
CA ARG A 88 4.51 7.26 -1.22
C ARG A 88 5.89 7.69 -0.71
N GLN A 89 6.88 7.64 -1.61
CA GLN A 89 8.23 8.22 -1.42
C GLN A 89 9.04 7.59 -0.28
N PHE A 90 9.05 6.26 -0.20
CA PHE A 90 9.80 5.55 0.85
C PHE A 90 11.29 5.87 0.86
N ASN A 91 11.85 6.29 -0.27
CA ASN A 91 13.22 6.79 -0.35
C ASN A 91 13.52 7.95 0.62
N LYS A 92 12.52 8.75 1.01
CA LYS A 92 12.68 9.85 1.97
C LYS A 92 12.79 9.36 3.42
N MET A 93 12.37 8.14 3.71
CA MET A 93 12.46 7.57 5.06
C MET A 93 13.83 6.99 5.38
N ARG A 94 14.73 6.78 4.41
CA ARG A 94 15.99 6.06 4.62
C ARG A 94 16.80 6.58 5.81
N ALA A 95 16.95 7.89 5.94
CA ALA A 95 17.69 8.50 7.05
C ALA A 95 17.00 8.23 8.41
N LYS A 96 15.67 8.35 8.44
CA LYS A 96 14.83 8.09 9.61
C LYS A 96 14.88 6.60 10.01
N LEU A 97 14.74 5.69 9.05
CA LEU A 97 14.85 4.24 9.26
C LEU A 97 16.24 3.82 9.75
N SER A 98 17.31 4.42 9.20
CA SER A 98 18.69 4.17 9.65
C SER A 98 18.92 4.54 11.12
N THR A 99 18.08 5.41 11.68
CA THR A 99 18.13 5.81 13.08
C THR A 99 17.21 4.93 13.91
N PHE A 100 15.93 4.85 13.53
CA PHE A 100 14.88 4.19 14.31
C PHE A 100 15.10 2.68 14.44
N LEU A 101 15.49 1.99 13.37
CA LEU A 101 15.63 0.53 13.37
C LEU A 101 16.76 0.01 14.27
N ASN A 102 17.68 0.89 14.69
CA ASN A 102 18.73 0.53 15.65
C ASN A 102 18.23 0.54 17.10
N LEU A 103 17.08 1.15 17.36
CA LEU A 103 16.60 1.47 18.72
C LEU A 103 15.26 0.82 19.02
N TYR A 104 14.38 0.73 18.02
CA TYR A 104 13.00 0.29 18.20
C TYR A 104 12.55 -0.59 17.03
N PRO A 105 11.58 -1.50 17.27
CA PRO A 105 10.71 -2.00 16.22
C PRO A 105 10.04 -0.82 15.49
N VAL A 106 10.03 -0.88 14.16
CA VAL A 106 9.41 0.11 13.29
C VAL A 106 8.44 -0.60 12.35
N THR A 107 7.17 -0.23 12.44
CA THR A 107 6.14 -0.67 11.50
C THR A 107 5.86 0.43 10.50
N ILE A 108 6.10 0.18 9.22
CA ILE A 108 5.61 1.08 8.17
C ILE A 108 4.22 0.60 7.75
N VAL A 109 3.23 1.44 8.01
CA VAL A 109 1.88 1.29 7.47
C VAL A 109 1.84 1.97 6.10
N TYR A 110 1.45 1.21 5.08
CA TYR A 110 1.33 1.67 3.69
C TYR A 110 -0.12 1.59 3.21
N PRO A 111 -0.92 2.66 3.41
CA PRO A 111 -2.29 2.69 2.95
C PRO A 111 -2.33 2.85 1.42
N MET A 112 -2.91 1.87 0.74
CA MET A 112 -2.93 1.79 -0.71
C MET A 112 -4.32 1.42 -1.25
N PRO A 113 -4.64 1.76 -2.51
CA PRO A 113 -5.96 1.46 -3.03
C PRO A 113 -6.19 -0.06 -3.20
N TYR A 114 -7.39 -0.51 -2.91
CA TYR A 114 -7.99 -1.76 -3.37
C TYR A 114 -8.88 -1.46 -4.58
N ASN A 115 -10.02 -0.79 -4.32
CA ASN A 115 -10.74 -0.03 -5.35
C ASN A 115 -10.46 1.46 -5.20
N LYS A 116 -10.41 2.15 -6.33
CA LYS A 116 -10.31 3.60 -6.34
C LYS A 116 -11.41 4.21 -7.21
N TRP A 117 -12.07 5.24 -6.72
CA TRP A 117 -12.92 6.09 -7.53
C TRP A 117 -12.33 7.48 -7.64
N VAL A 118 -12.53 8.12 -8.78
CA VAL A 118 -12.01 9.45 -9.06
C VAL A 118 -13.19 10.41 -9.21
N LEU A 119 -13.09 11.53 -8.50
CA LEU A 119 -13.98 12.68 -8.60
C LEU A 119 -13.16 13.87 -9.09
N TRP A 120 -13.75 14.65 -9.99
CA TRP A 120 -13.11 15.84 -10.54
C TRP A 120 -13.78 17.06 -9.96
N ILE A 121 -12.98 17.97 -9.42
CA ILE A 121 -13.39 19.25 -8.87
C ILE A 121 -13.12 20.32 -9.92
N ASP A 122 -14.15 21.06 -10.29
CA ASP A 122 -13.98 22.29 -11.07
C ASP A 122 -13.31 23.34 -10.19
N ASN A 123 -12.20 23.91 -10.67
CA ASN A 123 -11.38 24.81 -9.86
C ASN A 123 -12.01 26.21 -9.68
N GLU A 124 -12.98 26.58 -10.52
CA GLU A 124 -13.65 27.88 -10.48
C GLU A 124 -14.94 27.80 -9.67
N THR A 125 -15.73 26.75 -9.85
CA THR A 125 -17.04 26.61 -9.18
C THR A 125 -16.99 25.78 -7.90
N GLY A 126 -15.97 24.92 -7.74
CA GLY A 126 -15.89 23.95 -6.65
C GLY A 126 -16.81 22.74 -6.84
N GLU A 127 -17.56 22.65 -7.95
CA GLU A 127 -18.47 21.54 -8.21
C GLU A 127 -17.72 20.24 -8.48
N THR A 128 -18.26 19.13 -7.98
CA THR A 128 -17.68 17.80 -8.15
C THR A 128 -18.45 16.95 -9.14
N THR A 129 -17.75 16.30 -10.07
CA THR A 129 -18.36 15.30 -10.97
C THR A 129 -18.84 14.07 -10.20
N LYS A 130 -19.76 13.30 -10.80
CA LYS A 130 -20.13 11.97 -10.30
C LYS A 130 -18.90 11.06 -10.12
N LYS A 131 -18.96 10.22 -9.08
CA LYS A 131 -17.97 9.19 -8.74
C LYS A 131 -17.79 8.19 -9.88
N ARG A 132 -16.56 8.03 -10.38
CA ARG A 132 -16.20 7.03 -11.42
C ARG A 132 -15.13 6.07 -10.92
N LYS A 133 -15.34 4.76 -11.05
CA LYS A 133 -14.32 3.75 -10.71
C LYS A 133 -13.11 3.86 -11.65
N ALA A 134 -11.92 3.87 -11.09
CA ALA A 134 -10.67 3.85 -11.84
C ALA A 134 -10.46 2.47 -12.48
N PRO A 135 -9.88 2.40 -13.70
CA PRO A 135 -9.77 1.14 -14.44
C PRO A 135 -8.65 0.23 -13.93
N LYS A 136 -7.64 0.77 -13.24
CA LYS A 136 -6.55 -0.01 -12.69
C LYS A 136 -7.08 -0.92 -11.58
N LYS A 137 -6.63 -2.17 -11.58
CA LYS A 137 -6.76 -3.08 -10.43
C LYS A 137 -5.49 -2.97 -9.61
N TRP A 138 -5.62 -2.68 -8.33
CA TRP A 138 -4.49 -2.65 -7.42
C TRP A 138 -4.39 -3.98 -6.67
N SER A 139 -3.17 -4.32 -6.28
CA SER A 139 -2.85 -5.48 -5.46
C SER A 139 -1.66 -5.15 -4.56
N ALA A 140 -1.39 -5.99 -3.57
CA ALA A 140 -0.23 -5.81 -2.70
C ALA A 140 1.11 -5.77 -3.48
N TYR A 141 1.19 -6.38 -4.68
CA TYR A 141 2.34 -6.26 -5.58
C TYR A 141 2.65 -4.82 -6.00
N ASP A 142 1.68 -3.90 -6.01
CA ASP A 142 1.92 -2.49 -6.30
C ASP A 142 2.81 -1.81 -5.24
N ALA A 143 2.87 -2.35 -4.02
CA ALA A 143 3.75 -1.84 -2.97
C ALA A 143 5.24 -2.07 -3.26
N PHE A 144 5.59 -3.06 -4.10
CA PHE A 144 6.99 -3.41 -4.38
C PHE A 144 7.77 -2.25 -5.02
N PHE A 145 7.08 -1.31 -5.69
CA PHE A 145 7.70 -0.08 -6.16
C PHE A 145 8.26 0.79 -5.04
N GLU A 146 7.53 0.92 -3.94
CA GLU A 146 7.99 1.68 -2.77
C GLU A 146 8.96 0.84 -1.93
N LEU A 147 8.68 -0.46 -1.73
CA LEU A 147 9.57 -1.37 -0.99
C LEU A 147 10.97 -1.43 -1.59
N TYR A 148 11.08 -1.42 -2.92
CA TYR A 148 12.39 -1.40 -3.60
C TYR A 148 13.25 -0.18 -3.22
N LYS A 149 12.61 0.94 -2.86
CA LYS A 149 13.32 2.17 -2.45
C LYS A 149 13.84 2.12 -1.02
N ILE A 150 13.52 1.09 -0.25
CA ILE A 150 14.08 0.84 1.09
C ILE A 150 14.60 -0.60 1.17
N LYS A 151 14.94 -1.18 0.02
CA LYS A 151 15.32 -2.58 -0.14
C LYS A 151 16.40 -2.98 0.86
N GLU A 152 17.36 -2.10 1.11
CA GLU A 152 18.46 -2.31 2.04
C GLU A 152 18.00 -2.61 3.48
N PHE A 153 16.82 -2.14 3.90
CA PHE A 153 16.27 -2.33 5.24
C PHE A 153 15.38 -3.58 5.38
N LEU A 154 14.96 -4.21 4.28
CA LEU A 154 13.94 -5.28 4.31
C LEU A 154 14.36 -6.58 5.01
N LYS A 155 15.63 -6.70 5.40
CA LYS A 155 16.15 -7.81 6.23
C LYS A 155 16.32 -7.44 7.70
N ASN A 156 16.07 -6.20 8.07
CA ASN A 156 16.25 -5.76 9.44
C ASN A 156 15.15 -6.40 10.31
N PRO A 157 15.50 -7.12 11.40
CA PRO A 157 14.52 -7.80 12.24
C PRO A 157 13.56 -6.86 12.99
N ASN A 158 13.91 -5.56 13.07
CA ASN A 158 13.06 -4.54 13.66
C ASN A 158 12.13 -3.88 12.64
N LEU A 159 12.21 -4.21 11.34
CA LEU A 159 11.33 -3.62 10.33
C LEU A 159 10.11 -4.51 10.07
N ARG A 160 8.92 -3.94 10.22
CA ARG A 160 7.65 -4.56 9.84
C ARG A 160 6.93 -3.70 8.80
N MET A 161 6.11 -4.33 7.97
CA MET A 161 5.32 -3.68 6.94
C MET A 161 3.86 -4.10 7.01
N HIS A 162 2.96 -3.12 7.01
CA HIS A 162 1.52 -3.36 6.90
C HIS A 162 1.06 -2.74 5.58
N LEU A 163 0.75 -3.57 4.58
CA LEU A 163 0.18 -3.10 3.31
C LEU A 163 -1.34 -3.10 3.45
N VAL A 164 -1.93 -1.91 3.59
CA VAL A 164 -3.35 -1.75 3.91
C VAL A 164 -4.10 -1.39 2.64
N LEU A 165 -4.74 -2.37 2.02
CA LEU A 165 -5.52 -2.18 0.81
C LEU A 165 -6.93 -1.68 1.17
N MET A 166 -7.30 -0.51 0.67
CA MET A 166 -8.54 0.18 1.05
C MET A 166 -9.34 0.64 -0.16
N ASP A 167 -10.65 0.64 -0.03
CA ASP A 167 -11.52 1.38 -0.93
C ASP A 167 -11.30 2.89 -0.73
N MET A 168 -11.09 3.63 -1.82
CA MET A 168 -10.66 5.03 -1.73
C MET A 168 -11.35 5.92 -2.76
N GLU A 169 -11.69 7.14 -2.36
CA GLU A 169 -12.02 8.23 -3.27
C GLU A 169 -10.83 9.13 -3.47
N GLU A 170 -10.50 9.48 -4.71
CA GLU A 170 -9.44 10.41 -5.06
C GLU A 170 -10.05 11.63 -5.75
N TYR A 171 -9.93 12.77 -5.09
CA TYR A 171 -10.41 14.06 -5.57
C TYR A 171 -9.29 14.73 -6.34
N ARG A 172 -9.58 15.18 -7.56
CA ARG A 172 -8.59 15.79 -8.46
C ARG A 172 -9.12 17.09 -9.02
N LEU A 173 -8.25 18.09 -9.13
CA LEU A 173 -8.60 19.36 -9.73
C LEU A 173 -8.64 19.23 -11.26
N LEU A 174 -9.62 19.85 -11.92
CA LEU A 174 -9.64 20.06 -13.36
C LEU A 174 -8.65 21.17 -13.76
N ASN A 175 -7.37 20.93 -13.53
CA ASN A 175 -6.27 21.88 -13.79
C ASN A 175 -5.15 21.30 -14.66
N GLY A 176 -5.42 20.18 -15.34
CA GLY A 176 -4.50 19.54 -16.26
C GLY A 176 -4.24 20.37 -17.52
N TRP A 177 -3.12 20.08 -18.19
CA TRP A 177 -2.63 20.84 -19.35
C TRP A 177 -3.33 20.51 -20.68
N ASN A 178 -4.22 19.52 -20.72
CA ASN A 178 -4.94 19.12 -21.93
C ASN A 178 -6.35 19.72 -22.00
N VAL A 179 -7.03 19.58 -23.14
CA VAL A 179 -8.40 20.10 -23.36
C VAL A 179 -9.39 19.65 -22.28
N THR A 180 -9.30 18.41 -21.80
CA THR A 180 -10.20 17.91 -20.73
C THR A 180 -9.80 18.37 -19.34
N LYS A 181 -8.68 19.09 -19.20
CA LYS A 181 -8.04 19.49 -17.93
C LYS A 181 -7.74 18.31 -16.97
N LYS A 182 -7.65 17.07 -17.48
CA LYS A 182 -7.43 15.86 -16.65
C LYS A 182 -5.98 15.38 -16.65
N ARG A 183 -5.28 15.51 -17.78
CA ARG A 183 -3.87 15.06 -17.90
C ARG A 183 -2.94 16.01 -17.16
N GLY A 184 -2.07 15.46 -16.33
CA GLY A 184 -1.20 16.27 -15.46
C GLY A 184 -1.94 17.00 -14.35
N SER A 185 -3.22 16.68 -14.11
CA SER A 185 -3.99 17.28 -13.02
C SER A 185 -3.34 17.06 -11.66
N THR A 186 -3.65 17.95 -10.73
CA THR A 186 -3.23 17.84 -9.33
C THR A 186 -4.23 16.98 -8.56
N ARG A 187 -3.73 16.09 -7.72
CA ARG A 187 -4.56 15.40 -6.72
C ARG A 187 -4.82 16.40 -5.60
N PHE A 188 -6.09 16.69 -5.35
CA PHE A 188 -6.52 17.53 -4.24
C PHE A 188 -6.43 16.72 -2.94
N ASP A 189 -7.18 15.61 -2.87
CA ASP A 189 -7.19 14.75 -1.69
C ASP A 189 -7.50 13.29 -2.03
N ARG A 190 -7.38 12.42 -1.03
CA ARG A 190 -7.82 11.04 -1.01
C ARG A 190 -8.52 10.74 0.31
N ILE A 191 -9.71 10.18 0.23
CA ILE A 191 -10.51 9.77 1.39
C ILE A 191 -10.59 8.25 1.39
N PRO A 192 -10.10 7.55 2.43
CA PRO A 192 -10.28 6.12 2.59
C PRO A 192 -11.73 5.86 3.03
N LEU A 193 -12.36 4.86 2.43
CA LEU A 193 -13.76 4.51 2.67
C LEU A 193 -13.89 3.31 3.59
N GLU A 194 -13.04 2.30 3.38
CA GLU A 194 -13.07 1.03 4.10
C GLU A 194 -11.75 0.31 3.86
N ILE A 195 -11.18 -0.32 4.88
CA ILE A 195 -10.08 -1.26 4.68
C ILE A 195 -10.68 -2.57 4.12
N LYS A 196 -10.05 -3.14 3.10
CA LYS A 196 -10.50 -4.36 2.41
C LYS A 196 -9.61 -5.56 2.67
N GLN A 197 -8.32 -5.31 2.85
CA GLN A 197 -7.34 -6.34 3.14
C GLN A 197 -6.12 -5.68 3.79
N GLU A 198 -5.51 -6.37 4.73
CA GLU A 198 -4.21 -6.03 5.28
C GLU A 198 -3.25 -7.18 5.03
N VAL A 199 -2.06 -6.86 4.52
CA VAL A 199 -0.98 -7.82 4.30
C VAL A 199 0.16 -7.43 5.23
N MET A 200 0.38 -8.26 6.24
CA MET A 200 1.43 -8.07 7.23
C MET A 200 2.71 -8.81 6.80
N ILE A 201 3.85 -8.12 6.90
CA ILE A 201 5.18 -8.66 6.68
C ILE A 201 5.99 -8.27 7.91
N GLU A 202 6.15 -9.20 8.86
CA GLU A 202 6.83 -8.97 10.12
C GLU A 202 8.29 -9.45 10.07
N GLN A 203 8.59 -10.36 9.16
CA GLN A 203 9.92 -10.94 8.95
C GLN A 203 10.19 -11.26 7.46
N PRO A 204 11.46 -11.47 7.05
CA PRO A 204 11.82 -11.78 5.67
C PRO A 204 11.10 -12.99 5.07
N GLU A 205 10.75 -13.98 5.88
CA GLU A 205 10.08 -15.22 5.48
C GLU A 205 8.63 -14.96 5.04
N ASP A 206 7.97 -13.94 5.60
CA ASP A 206 6.59 -13.60 5.28
C ASP A 206 6.43 -13.11 3.84
N TYR A 207 7.53 -12.74 3.18
CA TYR A 207 7.51 -12.45 1.75
C TYR A 207 7.11 -13.67 0.88
N MET A 208 7.12 -14.89 1.44
CA MET A 208 6.59 -16.10 0.81
C MET A 208 5.13 -15.95 0.37
N GLN A 209 4.33 -15.13 1.06
CA GLN A 209 2.93 -14.88 0.70
C GLN A 209 2.75 -14.24 -0.70
N PHE A 210 3.82 -13.70 -1.28
CA PHE A 210 3.83 -13.15 -2.63
C PHE A 210 4.24 -14.17 -3.70
N ILE A 211 4.49 -15.43 -3.34
CA ILE A 211 4.68 -16.53 -4.30
C ILE A 211 3.31 -17.07 -4.70
N PRO A 212 2.94 -17.06 -6.00
CA PRO A 212 1.70 -17.68 -6.45
C PRO A 212 1.69 -19.20 -6.17
N TYR A 213 0.59 -19.70 -5.62
CA TYR A 213 0.47 -21.12 -5.23
C TYR A 213 0.65 -22.09 -6.42
N ASP A 214 0.12 -21.73 -7.59
CA ASP A 214 0.16 -22.56 -8.80
C ASP A 214 1.43 -22.32 -9.65
N ILE A 215 2.50 -21.76 -9.07
CA ILE A 215 3.75 -21.56 -9.81
C ILE A 215 4.52 -22.88 -9.94
N GLU A 216 5.12 -23.11 -11.11
CA GLU A 216 5.98 -24.27 -11.32
C GLU A 216 7.23 -24.22 -10.42
N GLU A 217 7.90 -25.36 -10.21
CA GLU A 217 9.10 -25.45 -9.36
C GLU A 217 10.20 -24.47 -9.81
N GLN A 218 10.39 -24.36 -11.12
CA GLN A 218 11.30 -23.40 -11.74
C GLN A 218 10.52 -22.43 -12.63
N PHE A 219 10.79 -21.13 -12.48
CA PHE A 219 10.04 -20.11 -13.21
C PHE A 219 10.90 -18.88 -13.53
N THR A 220 10.54 -18.22 -14.62
CA THR A 220 11.07 -16.92 -15.03
C THR A 220 10.13 -15.80 -14.56
N SER A 221 10.57 -14.55 -14.73
CA SER A 221 9.69 -13.40 -14.47
C SER A 221 8.42 -13.38 -15.33
N LYS A 222 8.41 -14.06 -16.49
CA LYS A 222 7.23 -14.14 -17.35
C LYS A 222 6.20 -15.11 -16.80
N GLU A 223 6.61 -16.30 -16.36
CA GLU A 223 5.72 -17.25 -15.70
C GLU A 223 5.19 -16.68 -14.38
N PHE A 224 6.06 -16.07 -13.58
CA PHE A 224 5.65 -15.39 -12.35
C PHE A 224 4.59 -14.31 -12.63
N ALA A 225 4.82 -13.43 -13.61
CA ALA A 225 3.87 -12.38 -13.97
C ALA A 225 2.49 -12.94 -14.38
N LYS A 226 2.50 -14.05 -15.13
CA LYS A 226 1.28 -14.73 -15.56
C LYS A 226 0.52 -15.33 -14.37
N ALA A 227 1.22 -16.04 -13.49
CA ALA A 227 0.64 -16.66 -12.30
C ALA A 227 0.09 -15.62 -11.32
N ALA A 228 0.85 -14.56 -11.03
CA ALA A 228 0.46 -13.45 -10.17
C ALA A 228 -0.52 -12.46 -10.82
N LYS A 229 -0.79 -12.58 -12.14
CA LYS A 229 -1.64 -11.67 -12.92
C LYS A 229 -1.20 -10.19 -12.85
N ILE A 230 0.11 -9.96 -12.93
CA ILE A 230 0.74 -8.64 -12.90
C ILE A 230 1.56 -8.38 -14.18
N SER A 231 2.06 -7.16 -14.34
CA SER A 231 2.98 -6.85 -15.44
C SER A 231 4.33 -7.55 -15.24
N VAL A 232 5.04 -7.85 -16.34
CA VAL A 232 6.38 -8.45 -16.27
C VAL A 232 7.36 -7.52 -15.56
N ASP A 233 7.21 -6.20 -15.69
CA ASP A 233 8.08 -5.23 -15.00
C ASP A 233 7.83 -5.24 -13.49
N THR A 234 6.57 -5.33 -13.07
CA THR A 234 6.24 -5.55 -11.65
C THR A 234 6.81 -6.89 -11.17
N ALA A 235 6.67 -7.97 -11.93
CA ALA A 235 7.21 -9.28 -11.56
C ALA A 235 8.75 -9.27 -11.42
N ARG A 236 9.46 -8.57 -12.30
CA ARG A 236 10.92 -8.39 -12.18
C ARG A 236 11.30 -7.68 -10.90
N LEU A 237 10.54 -6.64 -10.53
CA LEU A 237 10.76 -5.91 -9.29
C LEU A 237 10.48 -6.79 -8.06
N VAL A 238 9.38 -7.55 -8.11
CA VAL A 238 9.00 -8.51 -7.07
C VAL A 238 10.11 -9.53 -6.86
N LEU A 239 10.53 -10.21 -7.93
CA LEU A 239 11.60 -11.21 -7.87
C LEU A 239 12.94 -10.62 -7.45
N ASN A 240 13.19 -9.33 -7.71
CA ASN A 240 14.38 -8.65 -7.22
C ASN A 240 14.38 -8.53 -5.68
N ILE A 241 13.22 -8.23 -5.10
CA ILE A 241 13.04 -8.17 -3.63
C ILE A 241 13.03 -9.58 -3.05
N LEU A 242 12.23 -10.51 -3.59
CA LEU A 242 12.14 -11.89 -3.09
C LEU A 242 13.51 -12.59 -3.12
N TYR A 243 14.29 -12.38 -4.18
CA TYR A 243 15.67 -12.88 -4.25
C TYR A 243 16.56 -12.24 -3.18
N TYR A 244 16.40 -10.95 -2.95
CA TYR A 244 17.19 -10.25 -1.94
C TYR A 244 16.89 -10.77 -0.55
N VAL A 245 15.61 -10.84 -0.16
CA VAL A 245 15.20 -11.29 1.18
C VAL A 245 15.46 -12.79 1.40
N GLY A 246 15.64 -13.57 0.33
CA GLY A 246 16.03 -14.99 0.39
C GLY A 246 14.89 -15.96 0.12
N VAL A 247 13.69 -15.49 -0.19
CA VAL A 247 12.51 -16.33 -0.49
C VAL A 247 12.67 -17.12 -1.80
N VAL A 248 13.43 -16.57 -2.75
CA VAL A 248 13.77 -17.29 -3.99
C VAL A 248 15.27 -17.25 -4.25
N LYS A 249 15.78 -18.27 -4.93
CA LYS A 249 17.15 -18.35 -5.43
C LYS A 249 17.15 -18.31 -6.96
N ARG A 250 18.29 -17.96 -7.57
CA ARG A 250 18.49 -18.04 -9.02
C ARG A 250 19.21 -19.34 -9.36
N VAL A 251 18.60 -20.17 -10.18
CA VAL A 251 19.12 -21.52 -10.51
C VAL A 251 19.62 -21.63 -11.95
N GLY A 252 19.38 -20.61 -12.77
CA GLY A 252 19.88 -20.60 -14.14
C GLY A 252 19.43 -19.39 -14.94
N LYS A 253 19.54 -19.53 -16.26
CA LYS A 253 19.04 -18.55 -17.23
C LYS A 253 18.34 -19.25 -18.39
N ASN A 254 17.25 -18.65 -18.86
CA ASN A 254 16.60 -18.98 -20.12
C ASN A 254 16.68 -17.75 -21.04
N GLY A 255 17.64 -17.77 -21.97
CA GLY A 255 18.06 -16.59 -22.73
C GLY A 255 18.49 -15.45 -21.80
N ASN A 256 17.84 -14.29 -21.94
CA ASN A 256 18.12 -13.10 -21.10
C ASN A 256 17.36 -13.09 -19.76
N SER A 257 16.56 -14.12 -19.45
CA SER A 257 15.76 -14.19 -18.22
C SER A 257 16.45 -15.09 -17.20
N PHE A 258 16.51 -14.65 -15.94
CA PHE A 258 16.87 -15.55 -14.84
C PHE A 258 15.76 -16.56 -14.60
N VAL A 259 16.15 -17.78 -14.25
CA VAL A 259 15.27 -18.84 -13.74
C VAL A 259 15.40 -18.84 -12.21
N TYR A 260 14.27 -18.82 -11.53
CA TYR A 260 14.13 -18.80 -10.10
C TYR A 260 13.52 -20.10 -9.60
N GLU A 261 13.79 -20.41 -8.33
CA GLU A 261 13.18 -21.48 -7.56
C GLU A 261 12.91 -20.93 -6.15
N VAL A 262 11.84 -21.40 -5.51
CA VAL A 262 11.58 -21.06 -4.10
C VAL A 262 12.69 -21.65 -3.23
N THR A 263 13.15 -20.90 -2.23
CA THR A 263 14.15 -21.42 -1.28
C THR A 263 13.46 -22.35 -0.29
N ASN A 264 13.94 -23.59 -0.20
CA ASN A 264 13.52 -24.55 0.82
C ASN A 264 14.03 -24.17 2.21
#